data_AF-A0A089HR90-F1
#
_entry.id   AF-A0A089HR90-F1
#
_cell.length_a   1.000
_cell.length_b   1.000
_cell.length_c   1.000
_cell.angle_alpha   90.00
_cell.angle_beta   90.00
_cell.angle_gamma   90.00
#
_symmetry.space_group_name_H-M   'P 1'
#
loop_
_entity.id
_entity.type
_entity.pdbx_description
1 polymer ?
#
loop_
_entity_poly.entity_id
_entity_poly.type
_entity_poly.pdbx_seq_one_letter_code
_entity_poly.pdbx_strand_id
1 'polypeptide(L)' 'MAEKLDSYKERIAKLKEDGKLTADAEALLEELMMGLLEMERSNRALRKAAVKAAGGQTMSSRLRDALYE' A
#
# COMPACT_ATOMS: atom_id res chain seq x y z
N MET A 1 5.15 -4.17 0.53
CA MET A 1 4.30 -3.28 -0.29
C MET A 1 4.83 -1.85 -0.37
N ALA A 2 5.41 -1.30 0.71
CA ALA A 2 6.00 0.04 0.74
C ALA A 2 7.07 0.27 -0.35
N GLU A 3 8.02 -0.66 -0.52
CA GLU A 3 9.05 -0.56 -1.58
C GLU A 3 8.46 -0.50 -3.01
N LYS A 4 7.32 -1.17 -3.24
CA LYS A 4 6.62 -1.09 -4.54
C LYS A 4 5.96 0.27 -4.75
N LEU A 5 5.40 0.85 -3.68
CA LEU A 5 4.81 2.20 -3.69
C LEU A 5 5.85 3.27 -4.02
N ASP A 6 7.04 3.18 -3.41
CA ASP A 6 8.12 4.13 -3.66
C ASP A 6 8.66 3.98 -5.09
N SER A 7 8.83 2.74 -5.57
CA SER A 7 9.19 2.47 -6.97
C SER A 7 8.16 3.03 -7.97
N TYR A 8 6.85 2.95 -7.67
CA TYR A 8 5.83 3.55 -8.53
C TYR A 8 5.89 5.07 -8.54
N LYS A 9 6.12 5.72 -7.39
CA LYS A 9 6.29 7.18 -7.33
C LYS A 9 7.46 7.65 -8.17
N GLU A 10 8.62 7.00 -8.04
CA GLU A 10 9.81 7.34 -8.83
C GLU A 10 9.56 7.17 -10.35
N ARG A 11 8.89 6.09 -10.75
CA ARG A 11 8.56 5.85 -12.16
C ARG A 11 7.58 6.88 -12.72
N ILE A 12 6.56 7.26 -11.94
CA ILE A 12 5.59 8.29 -12.34
C ILE A 12 6.30 9.65 -12.46
N ALA A 13 7.15 10.01 -11.49
CA ALA A 13 7.93 11.24 -11.53
C ALA A 13 8.82 11.30 -12.78
N LYS A 14 9.51 10.20 -13.10
CA LYS A 14 10.34 10.11 -14.32
C LYS A 14 9.52 10.25 -15.60
N LEU A 15 8.33 9.63 -15.68
CA LEU A 15 7.46 9.76 -16.85
C LEU A 15 6.91 11.18 -17.03
N LYS A 16 6.68 11.88 -15.92
CA LYS A 16 6.26 13.30 -15.89
C LYS A 16 7.40 14.21 -16.35
N GLU A 17 8.61 14.03 -15.82
CA GLU A 17 9.81 14.75 -16.26
C GLU A 17 10.13 14.53 -17.74
N ASP A 18 9.96 13.29 -18.23
CA ASP A 18 10.14 12.94 -19.63
C ASP A 18 9.03 13.51 -20.55
N GLY A 19 7.99 14.16 -20.01
CA GLY A 19 6.85 14.68 -20.77
C GLY A 19 6.01 13.59 -21.45
N LYS A 20 6.08 12.35 -20.95
CA LYS A 20 5.39 11.17 -21.51
C LYS A 20 3.95 11.03 -21.04
N LEU A 21 3.53 11.85 -20.08
CA LEU A 21 2.18 11.85 -19.53
C LEU A 21 1.43 13.09 -20.03
N THR A 22 0.16 12.88 -20.40
CA THR A 22 -0.78 13.99 -20.56
C THR A 22 -1.24 14.46 -19.19
N ALA A 23 -1.77 15.69 -19.09
CA ALA A 23 -2.31 16.22 -17.84
C ALA A 23 -3.39 15.30 -17.22
N ASP A 24 -4.27 14.75 -18.05
CA ASP A 24 -5.31 13.80 -17.61
C ASP A 24 -4.70 12.50 -17.05
N ALA A 25 -3.62 12.01 -17.68
CA ALA A 25 -2.92 10.81 -17.21
C ALA A 25 -2.18 11.06 -15.89
N GLU A 26 -1.61 12.25 -15.69
CA GLU A 26 -0.99 12.64 -14.43
C GLU A 26 -2.03 12.67 -13.30
N ALA A 27 -3.17 13.34 -13.52
CA ALA A 27 -4.25 13.41 -12.55
C ALA A 27 -4.78 12.02 -12.14
N LEU A 28 -4.98 11.14 -13.14
CA LEU A 28 -5.42 9.77 -12.89
C LEU A 28 -4.38 8.97 -12.08
N LEU A 29 -3.10 9.10 -12.40
CA LEU A 29 -2.02 8.41 -11.68
C LEU A 29 -1.89 8.91 -10.23
N GLU A 30 -2.07 10.22 -9.99
CA GLU A 30 -2.08 10.79 -8.64
C GLU A 30 -3.28 10.24 -7.83
N GLU A 31 -4.47 10.19 -8.41
CA GLU A 31 -5.66 9.63 -7.77
C GLU A 31 -5.48 8.14 -7.41
N LEU A 32 -4.99 7.34 -8.35
CA LEU A 32 -4.71 5.92 -8.13
C LEU A 32 -3.65 5.71 -7.03
N MET A 33 -2.62 6.55 -6.99
CA MET A 33 -1.59 6.49 -5.95
C MET A 33 -2.14 6.83 -4.58
N MET A 34 -3.03 7.82 -4.46
CA MET A 34 -3.72 8.13 -3.21
C MET A 34 -4.59 6.94 -2.76
N GLY A 35 -5.34 6.33 -3.66
CA GLY A 35 -6.15 5.15 -3.36
C GLY A 35 -5.32 3.96 -2.87
N LEU A 36 -4.17 3.70 -3.52
CA LEU A 36 -3.23 2.66 -3.12
C LEU A 36 -2.65 2.89 -1.71
N LEU A 37 -2.30 4.14 -1.38
CA LEU A 37 -1.80 4.51 -0.05
C LEU A 37 -2.85 4.30 1.03
N GLU A 38 -4.09 4.71 0.78
CA GLU A 38 -5.18 4.51 1.75
C GLU A 38 -5.49 3.03 1.94
N MET A 39 -5.47 2.24 0.86
CA MET A 39 -5.66 0.79 0.95
C MET A 39 -4.55 0.10 1.74
N GLU A 40 -3.29 0.51 1.57
CA GLU A 40 -2.17 -0.01 2.36
C GLU A 40 -2.33 0.32 3.84
N ARG A 41 -2.70 1.58 4.14
CA ARG A 41 -2.94 2.05 5.50
C ARG A 41 -4.07 1.26 6.17
N SER A 42 -5.19 1.09 5.47
CA SER A 42 -6.34 0.31 5.92
C SER A 42 -5.97 -1.15 6.14
N ASN A 43 -5.25 -1.77 5.21
CA ASN A 43 -4.78 -3.15 5.34
C ASN A 43 -3.89 -3.31 6.59
N ARG A 44 -2.95 -2.40 6.82
CA ARG A 44 -2.10 -2.39 8.00
C ARG A 44 -2.90 -2.23 9.30
N ALA A 45 -3.91 -1.37 9.31
CA ALA A 45 -4.80 -1.19 10.46
C ALA A 45 -5.60 -2.46 10.75
N LEU A 46 -6.15 -3.11 9.72
CA LEU A 46 -6.89 -4.37 9.82
C LEU A 46 -5.99 -5.51 10.33
N ARG A 47 -4.76 -5.64 9.83
CA ARG A 47 -3.78 -6.62 10.34
C ARG A 47 -3.52 -6.42 11.83
N LYS A 48 -3.27 -5.18 12.26
CA LYS A 48 -3.08 -4.86 13.68
C LYS A 48 -4.30 -5.19 14.52
N ALA A 49 -5.51 -4.86 14.03
CA ALA A 49 -6.75 -5.17 14.71
C ALA A 49 -6.97 -6.69 14.83
N ALA A 50 -6.68 -7.45 13.76
CA ALA A 50 -6.75 -8.91 13.75
C ALA A 50 -5.76 -9.54 14.75
N VAL A 51 -4.51 -9.07 14.79
CA VAL A 51 -3.51 -9.53 15.78
C VAL A 51 -3.98 -9.23 17.21
N LYS A 52 -4.52 -8.02 17.46
CA LYS A 52 -5.04 -7.63 18.79
C LYS A 52 -6.23 -8.49 19.20
N ALA A 53 -7.18 -8.75 18.30
CA ALA A 53 -8.32 -9.61 18.55
C ALA A 53 -7.90 -11.06 18.85
N ALA A 54 -6.88 -11.55 18.14
CA ALA A 54 -6.31 -12.87 18.35
C ALA A 54 -5.35 -12.98 19.54
N GLY A 55 -4.93 -11.88 20.17
CA GLY A 55 -4.20 -11.93 21.43
C GLY A 55 -5.02 -12.52 22.60
N GLY A 56 -6.36 -12.57 22.47
CA GLY A 56 -7.27 -13.14 23.47
C GLY A 56 -7.78 -14.56 23.17
N GLN A 57 -7.51 -15.12 21.99
CA GLN A 57 -7.88 -16.49 21.61
C GLN A 57 -6.67 -17.18 20.99
N THR A 58 -6.33 -18.38 21.42
CA THR A 58 -5.15 -19.15 20.96
C THR A 58 -5.09 -19.26 19.44
N MET A 59 -4.40 -18.32 18.79
CA MET A 59 -4.22 -18.25 17.35
C MET A 59 -3.00 -19.09 16.92
N SER A 60 -3.12 -19.84 15.83
CA SER A 60 -2.02 -20.61 15.21
C SER A 60 -0.83 -19.69 14.88
N SER A 61 0.39 -20.10 15.22
CA SER A 61 1.63 -19.35 14.97
C SER A 61 1.80 -18.93 13.51
N ARG A 62 1.37 -19.79 12.57
CA ARG A 62 1.41 -19.51 11.13
C ARG A 62 0.61 -18.28 10.71
N LEU A 63 -0.52 -18.02 11.36
CA LEU A 63 -1.37 -16.86 11.07
C LEU A 63 -0.75 -15.58 11.65
N ARG A 64 -0.04 -15.69 12.78
CA ARG A 64 0.72 -14.58 13.35
C ARG A 64 1.86 -14.20 12.40
N ASP A 65 2.64 -15.18 11.93
CA ASP A 65 3.77 -14.93 11.03
C ASP A 65 3.32 -14.27 9.71
N ALA A 66 2.23 -14.74 9.11
CA ALA A 66 1.66 -14.15 7.89
C ALA A 66 1.11 -12.71 8.04
N LEU A 67 0.86 -12.25 9.28
CA LEU A 67 0.41 -10.88 9.56
C LEU A 67 1.57 -9.92 9.84
N TYR A 68 2.75 -10.45 10.20
CA TYR A 68 3.96 -9.68 10.49
C TYR A 68 4.88 -9.48 9.27
N GLU A 69 4.76 -10.31 8.22
CA GLU A 69 5.37 -10.10 6.89
C GLU A 69 4.57 -9.14 5.98
#